data_AF-A0A5C4RG51-F1
#
_entry.id   AF-A0A5C4RG51-F1
#
_cell.length_a   1.000
_cell.length_b   1.000
_cell.length_c   1.000
_cell.angle_alpha   90.00
_cell.angle_beta   90.00
_cell.angle_gamma   90.00
#
_symmetry.space_group_name_H-M   'P 1'
#
loop_
_entity.id
_entity.type
_entity.pdbx_description
1 polymer ?
#
loop_
_entity_poly.entity_id
_entity_poly.type
_entity_poly.pdbx_seq_one_letter_code
_entity_poly.pdbx_strand_id
1 'polypeptide(L)'
;RDVVETDLTIDGQKLRYFNQMESWQSFRWPGETYKPGVMLTWTSVNAGARLFGDYQGNWGLIRWLAQAKAERLDESRYRLIFTAPDGLPLTWILRTELGEGPLALLKLRGFKLPKNIFVVKPGNNATISAINDDDLIEE
;
A
#
# COMPACT_ATOMS: atom_id res chain seq x y z
N ARG A 1 6.16 4.94 -28.67
CA ARG A 1 6.50 4.29 -27.37
C ARG A 1 7.87 4.83 -27.05
N ASP A 2 7.95 5.77 -26.12
CA ASP A 2 9.15 6.61 -25.98
C ASP A 2 10.06 6.11 -24.84
N VAL A 3 9.63 5.02 -24.18
CA VAL A 3 10.39 4.23 -23.21
C VAL A 3 10.92 2.98 -23.90
N VAL A 4 12.23 2.82 -23.86
CA VAL A 4 12.96 1.70 -24.49
C VAL A 4 13.08 0.53 -23.52
N GLU A 5 13.37 0.83 -22.26
CA GLU A 5 13.71 -0.19 -21.26
C GLU A 5 13.31 0.23 -19.85
N THR A 6 12.91 -0.73 -19.02
CA THR A 6 12.71 -0.57 -17.58
C THR A 6 13.34 -1.75 -16.85
N ASP A 7 14.11 -1.45 -15.81
CA ASP A 7 14.68 -2.41 -14.88
C ASP A 7 14.12 -2.16 -13.48
N LEU A 8 13.26 -3.06 -13.02
CA LEU A 8 12.67 -3.06 -11.68
C LEU A 8 13.33 -4.16 -10.85
N THR A 9 13.90 -3.82 -9.70
CA THR A 9 14.41 -4.78 -8.73
C THR A 9 13.61 -4.68 -7.45
N ILE A 10 13.08 -5.79 -6.93
CA ILE A 10 12.36 -5.88 -5.66
C ILE A 10 13.02 -6.95 -4.80
N ASP A 11 13.63 -6.55 -3.69
CA ASP A 11 14.33 -7.44 -2.76
C ASP A 11 15.35 -8.36 -3.47
N GLY A 12 16.03 -7.83 -4.50
CA GLY A 12 17.00 -8.56 -5.33
C GLY A 12 16.40 -9.32 -6.52
N GLN A 13 15.08 -9.52 -6.58
CA GLN A 13 14.39 -10.12 -7.73
C GLN A 13 14.28 -9.07 -8.84
N LYS A 14 14.79 -9.37 -10.05
CA LYS A 14 14.81 -8.43 -11.18
C LYS A 14 13.73 -8.73 -12.20
N LEU A 15 13.00 -7.70 -12.63
CA LEU A 15 12.13 -7.69 -13.81
C LEU A 15 12.66 -6.64 -14.79
N ARG A 16 13.20 -7.14 -15.89
CA ARG A 16 13.73 -6.33 -17.00
C ARG A 16 12.80 -6.42 -18.19
N TYR A 17 12.43 -5.27 -18.76
CA TYR A 17 11.60 -5.18 -19.95
C TYR A 17 12.21 -4.20 -20.94
N PHE A 18 12.42 -4.64 -22.18
CA PHE A 18 13.01 -3.84 -23.26
C PHE A 18 12.20 -3.93 -24.56
N ASN A 19 10.86 -3.89 -24.45
CA ASN A 19 9.93 -4.08 -25.58
C ASN A 19 9.95 -5.48 -26.22
N GLN A 20 10.32 -6.50 -25.46
CA GLN A 20 10.10 -7.91 -25.83
C GLN A 20 8.64 -8.34 -25.57
N MET A 21 8.30 -9.57 -25.96
CA MET A 21 7.01 -10.18 -25.60
C MET A 21 6.83 -10.18 -24.06
N GLU A 22 5.68 -9.71 -23.60
CA GLU A 22 5.38 -9.67 -22.18
C GLU A 22 5.21 -11.07 -21.57
N SER A 23 5.73 -11.24 -20.36
CA SER A 23 5.57 -12.44 -19.56
C SER A 23 5.27 -12.06 -18.11
N TRP A 24 4.45 -12.86 -17.44
CA TRP A 24 4.23 -12.71 -16.01
C TRP A 24 5.45 -13.16 -15.22
N GLN A 25 5.82 -12.38 -14.21
CA GLN A 25 6.85 -12.75 -13.25
C GLN A 25 6.27 -12.65 -11.83
N SER A 26 6.40 -13.73 -11.07
CA SER A 26 6.03 -13.76 -9.67
C SER A 26 7.11 -13.09 -8.82
N PHE A 27 6.68 -12.38 -7.78
CA PHE A 27 7.53 -11.74 -6.80
C PHE A 27 7.15 -12.18 -5.40
N ARG A 28 8.15 -12.50 -4.57
CA ARG A 28 7.95 -12.72 -3.14
C ARG A 28 8.28 -11.45 -2.37
N TRP A 29 7.38 -11.02 -1.49
CA TRP A 29 7.61 -9.91 -0.58
C TRP A 29 7.01 -10.22 0.80
N PRO A 30 7.72 -10.02 1.91
CA PRO A 30 9.15 -9.68 1.97
C PRO A 30 10.03 -10.78 1.33
N GLY A 31 11.05 -10.38 0.56
CA GLY A 31 11.96 -11.31 -0.10
C GLY A 31 13.08 -11.82 0.82
N GLU A 32 13.78 -12.87 0.36
CA GLU A 32 14.94 -13.42 1.04
C GLU A 32 16.21 -12.72 0.55
N THR A 33 16.56 -11.60 1.17
CA THR A 33 17.75 -10.81 0.81
C THR A 33 18.34 -10.09 2.02
N TYR A 34 19.67 -9.90 2.00
CA TYR A 34 20.38 -9.09 3.00
C TYR A 34 20.26 -7.58 2.73
N LYS A 35 19.84 -7.20 1.52
CA LYS A 35 19.63 -5.80 1.10
C LYS A 35 18.23 -5.66 0.52
N PRO A 36 17.19 -5.62 1.39
CA PRO A 36 15.81 -5.43 0.96
C PRO A 36 15.61 -4.02 0.42
N GLY A 37 14.67 -3.86 -0.50
CA GLY A 37 14.34 -2.59 -1.12
C GLY A 37 13.86 -2.72 -2.56
N VAL A 38 13.43 -1.59 -3.12
CA VAL A 38 13.00 -1.49 -4.52
C VAL A 38 13.80 -0.44 -5.25
N MET A 39 14.35 -0.81 -6.40
CA MET A 39 15.04 0.11 -7.30
C MET A 39 14.39 0.03 -8.68
N LEU A 40 14.06 1.18 -9.25
CA LEU A 40 13.55 1.28 -10.61
C LEU A 40 14.44 2.20 -11.43
N THR A 41 14.95 1.68 -12.54
CA THR A 41 15.60 2.50 -13.58
C THR A 41 14.85 2.34 -14.89
N TRP A 42 14.95 3.35 -15.75
CA TRP A 42 14.26 3.37 -17.02
C TRP A 42 15.07 4.15 -18.06
N THR A 43 14.89 3.81 -19.33
CA THR A 43 15.61 4.39 -20.47
C THR A 43 14.60 4.87 -21.49
N SER A 44 14.75 6.11 -21.97
CA SER A 44 13.92 6.67 -23.04
C SER A 44 14.60 6.53 -24.41
N VAL A 45 13.88 6.87 -25.48
CA VAL A 45 14.47 6.99 -26.82
C VAL A 45 15.50 8.15 -26.88
N ASN A 46 15.28 9.21 -26.11
CA ASN A 46 16.05 10.46 -26.20
C ASN A 46 17.15 10.60 -25.12
N ALA A 47 17.23 9.65 -24.20
CA ALA A 47 18.15 9.68 -23.06
C ALA A 47 18.41 8.28 -22.51
N GLY A 48 19.66 8.04 -22.09
CA GLY A 48 20.10 6.80 -21.47
C GLY A 48 19.42 6.47 -20.13
N ALA A 49 19.89 5.41 -19.48
CA ALA A 49 19.30 4.89 -18.24
C ALA A 49 19.33 5.94 -17.10
N ARG A 50 18.16 6.13 -16.47
CA ARG A 50 17.95 7.05 -15.36
C ARG A 50 17.30 6.33 -14.18
N LEU A 51 17.68 6.73 -12.97
CA LEU A 51 17.04 6.27 -11.75
C LEU A 51 15.68 6.96 -11.60
N PHE A 52 14.61 6.18 -11.50
CA PHE A 52 13.30 6.68 -11.09
C PHE A 52 13.26 6.86 -9.58
N GLY A 53 13.71 5.86 -8.83
CA GLY A 53 13.78 5.91 -7.38
C GLY A 53 14.41 4.67 -6.76
N ASP A 54 14.97 4.87 -5.57
CA ASP A 54 15.59 3.83 -4.76
C ASP A 54 14.98 3.85 -3.35
N TYR A 55 14.24 2.79 -3.02
CA TYR A 55 13.44 2.64 -1.80
C TYR A 55 14.00 1.49 -0.97
N GLN A 56 14.97 1.78 -0.12
CA GLN A 56 15.68 0.78 0.68
C GLN A 56 14.81 0.16 1.80
N GLY A 57 15.18 -1.00 2.32
CA GLY A 57 14.52 -1.65 3.47
C GLY A 57 13.27 -2.46 3.13
N ASN A 58 12.76 -3.25 4.09
CA ASN A 58 11.61 -4.16 3.89
C ASN A 58 10.34 -3.47 3.38
N TRP A 59 10.13 -2.21 3.76
CA TRP A 59 8.98 -1.40 3.32
C TRP A 59 9.22 -0.68 1.98
N GLY A 60 10.32 -0.95 1.30
CA GLY A 60 10.67 -0.38 0.00
C GLY A 60 9.57 -0.56 -1.04
N LEU A 61 8.99 -1.77 -1.11
CA LEU A 61 7.90 -2.07 -2.04
C LEU A 61 6.69 -1.17 -1.81
N ILE A 62 6.28 -1.01 -0.55
CA ILE A 62 5.10 -0.21 -0.22
C ILE A 62 5.34 1.27 -0.51
N ARG A 63 6.56 1.77 -0.26
CA ARG A 63 6.93 3.15 -0.59
C ARG A 63 6.99 3.41 -2.09
N TRP A 64 7.46 2.43 -2.87
CA TRP A 64 7.44 2.49 -4.33
C TRP A 64 6.00 2.44 -4.86
N LEU A 65 5.18 1.46 -4.44
CA LEU A 65 3.77 1.36 -4.82
C LEU A 65 2.97 2.63 -4.46
N ALA A 66 3.32 3.31 -3.37
CA ALA A 66 2.70 4.57 -2.98
C ALA A 66 2.95 5.73 -3.96
N GLN A 67 3.98 5.64 -4.82
CA GLN A 67 4.21 6.63 -5.89
C GLN A 67 3.36 6.38 -7.13
N ALA A 68 2.79 5.17 -7.26
CA ALA A 68 2.02 4.80 -8.43
C ALA A 68 0.60 5.34 -8.33
N LYS A 69 0.04 5.76 -9.46
CA LYS A 69 -1.41 5.77 -9.64
C LYS A 69 -1.85 4.33 -9.91
N ALA A 70 -2.56 3.73 -8.96
CA ALA A 70 -3.11 2.39 -9.08
C ALA A 70 -4.57 2.44 -9.55
N GLU A 71 -4.86 1.81 -10.69
CA GLU A 71 -6.21 1.68 -11.25
C GLU A 71 -6.61 0.20 -11.25
N ARG A 72 -7.74 -0.15 -10.65
CA ARG A 72 -8.24 -1.52 -10.64
C ARG A 72 -8.76 -1.90 -12.03
N LEU A 73 -8.23 -2.99 -12.60
CA LEU A 73 -8.68 -3.51 -13.89
C LEU A 73 -9.75 -4.59 -13.71
N ASP A 74 -9.56 -5.50 -12.76
CA ASP A 74 -10.52 -6.52 -12.35
C ASP A 74 -10.31 -6.94 -10.89
N GLU A 75 -10.77 -8.13 -10.49
CA GLU A 75 -10.66 -8.62 -9.12
C GLU A 75 -9.23 -8.83 -8.62
N SER A 76 -8.30 -9.19 -9.50
CA SER A 76 -6.92 -9.54 -9.12
C SER A 76 -5.88 -8.66 -9.81
N ARG A 77 -6.26 -7.89 -10.84
CA ARG A 77 -5.34 -7.09 -11.65
C ARG A 77 -5.51 -5.60 -11.41
N TYR A 78 -4.37 -4.93 -11.27
CA TYR A 78 -4.23 -3.49 -11.10
C TYR A 78 -3.25 -2.96 -12.14
N ARG A 79 -3.59 -1.85 -12.78
CA ARG A 79 -2.65 -1.07 -13.58
C ARG A 79 -1.93 -0.10 -12.66
N LEU A 80 -0.60 -0.17 -12.65
CA LEU A 80 0.26 0.78 -11.95
C LEU A 80 0.85 1.74 -12.98
N ILE A 81 0.68 3.03 -12.76
CA ILE A 81 1.22 4.09 -13.63
C ILE A 81 2.13 4.98 -12.78
N PHE A 82 3.39 5.09 -13.20
CA PHE A 82 4.38 5.98 -12.61
C PHE A 82 4.74 7.04 -13.64
N THR A 83 4.69 8.31 -13.25
CA THR A 83 5.12 9.41 -14.13
C THR A 83 6.61 9.66 -13.92
N ALA A 84 7.43 9.35 -14.91
CA ALA A 84 8.87 9.60 -14.88
C ALA A 84 9.15 11.12 -14.84
N PRO A 85 10.37 11.54 -14.44
CA PRO A 85 10.73 12.96 -14.34
C PRO A 85 10.61 13.75 -15.66
N ASP A 86 10.65 13.07 -16.80
CA ASP A 86 10.45 13.67 -18.13
C ASP A 86 8.99 13.63 -18.61
N GLY A 87 8.07 13.21 -17.75
CA GLY A 87 6.63 13.12 -18.02
C GLY A 87 6.19 11.80 -18.65
N LEU A 88 7.11 10.89 -18.99
CA LEU A 88 6.75 9.61 -19.61
C LEU A 88 6.07 8.66 -18.61
N PRO A 89 4.98 7.98 -19.00
CA PRO A 89 4.33 7.00 -18.13
C PRO A 89 5.05 5.65 -18.19
N LEU A 90 5.53 5.18 -17.05
CA LEU A 90 6.02 3.82 -16.84
C LEU A 90 4.85 2.97 -16.30
N THR A 91 4.46 1.93 -17.03
CA THR A 91 3.22 1.18 -16.75
C THR A 91 3.50 -0.29 -16.49
N TRP A 92 2.91 -0.83 -15.42
CA TRP A 92 2.90 -2.26 -15.12
C TRP A 92 1.48 -2.76 -14.89
N ILE A 93 1.25 -4.05 -15.13
CA ILE A 93 0.08 -4.75 -14.59
C ILE A 93 0.53 -5.59 -13.41
N LEU A 94 0.03 -5.25 -12.22
CA LEU A 94 0.18 -6.05 -11.02
C LEU A 94 -0.98 -7.05 -10.94
N ARG A 95 -0.66 -8.33 -10.75
CA ARG A 95 -1.66 -9.35 -10.41
C ARG A 95 -1.41 -9.83 -8.98
N THR A 96 -2.46 -9.82 -8.17
CA THR A 96 -2.45 -10.28 -6.77
C THR A 96 -3.02 -11.69 -6.69
N GLU A 97 -2.51 -12.49 -5.74
CA GLU A 97 -3.07 -13.83 -5.47
C GLU A 97 -4.34 -13.75 -4.63
N LEU A 98 -4.39 -12.81 -3.68
CA LEU A 98 -5.51 -12.62 -2.77
C LEU A 98 -5.79 -11.13 -2.54
N GLY A 99 -7.04 -10.72 -2.71
CA GLY A 99 -7.50 -9.35 -2.45
C GLY A 99 -6.68 -8.28 -3.18
N GLU A 100 -6.38 -7.18 -2.49
CA GLU A 100 -5.53 -6.09 -2.99
C GLU A 100 -4.02 -6.39 -2.89
N GLY A 101 -3.64 -7.58 -2.37
CA GLY A 101 -2.25 -7.96 -2.16
C GLY A 101 -1.44 -6.89 -1.40
N PRO A 102 -0.25 -6.50 -1.88
CA PRO A 102 0.57 -5.49 -1.20
C PRO A 102 -0.05 -4.08 -1.21
N LEU A 103 -1.02 -3.79 -2.10
CA LEU A 103 -1.68 -2.48 -2.13
C LEU A 103 -2.57 -2.25 -0.90
N ALA A 104 -3.06 -3.32 -0.27
CA ALA A 104 -3.87 -3.22 0.96
C ALA A 104 -3.13 -2.46 2.08
N LEU A 105 -1.80 -2.60 2.15
CA LEU A 105 -0.97 -1.97 3.17
C LEU A 105 -0.88 -0.45 3.03
N LEU A 106 -1.21 0.11 1.86
CA LEU A 106 -1.29 1.56 1.67
C LEU A 106 -2.38 2.19 2.54
N LYS A 107 -3.42 1.45 2.92
CA LYS A 107 -4.49 1.90 3.84
C LYS A 107 -3.98 2.18 5.26
N LEU A 108 -2.82 1.62 5.63
CA LEU A 108 -2.21 1.87 6.94
C LEU A 108 -1.54 3.25 7.04
N ARG A 109 -1.38 3.97 5.92
CA ARG A 109 -0.77 5.30 5.94
C ARG A 109 -1.67 6.29 6.66
N GLY A 110 -1.18 6.82 7.79
CA GLY A 110 -1.94 7.74 8.63
C GLY A 110 -3.03 7.08 9.46
N PHE A 111 -3.11 5.73 9.45
CA PHE A 111 -4.01 4.99 10.32
C PHE A 111 -3.67 5.26 11.79
N LYS A 112 -4.70 5.54 12.58
CA LYS A 112 -4.59 5.72 14.03
C LYS A 112 -5.59 4.80 14.70
N LEU A 113 -5.11 4.02 15.66
CA LEU A 113 -5.97 3.17 16.47
C LEU A 113 -6.90 4.07 17.32
N PRO A 114 -8.21 3.79 17.35
CA PRO A 114 -9.12 4.48 18.26
C PRO A 114 -8.67 4.33 19.71
N LYS A 115 -8.75 5.41 20.50
CA LYS A 115 -8.38 5.38 21.93
C LYS A 115 -9.39 4.63 22.80
N ASN A 116 -10.65 4.68 22.41
CA ASN A 116 -11.77 4.10 23.16
C ASN A 116 -12.56 3.15 22.27
N ILE A 117 -13.00 2.04 22.84
CA ILE A 117 -13.88 1.07 22.17
C ILE A 117 -15.35 1.50 22.34
N PHE A 118 -15.68 2.13 23.48
CA PHE A 118 -17.03 2.59 23.79
C PHE A 118 -17.09 4.12 23.86
N VAL A 119 -18.16 4.69 23.28
CA VAL A 119 -18.49 6.11 23.44
C VAL A 119 -19.48 6.22 24.61
N VAL A 120 -19.00 6.68 25.77
CA VAL A 120 -19.88 6.99 26.90
C VAL A 120 -20.48 8.37 26.63
N LYS A 121 -21.79 8.44 26.33
CA LYS A 121 -22.54 9.70 26.32
C LYS A 121 -22.77 10.12 27.78
N PRO A 122 -22.37 11.33 28.21
CA PRO A 122 -22.78 11.84 29.50
C PRO A 122 -24.27 12.21 29.47
N GLY A 123 -25.10 11.45 30.21
CA GLY A 123 -26.54 11.68 30.43
C GLY A 123 -27.34 10.38 30.29
N ASN A 124 -28.12 9.88 31.25
CA ASN A 124 -28.53 10.36 32.56
C ASN A 124 -28.15 9.30 33.58
N ASN A 125 -27.27 9.62 34.54
CA ASN A 125 -27.28 8.89 35.81
C ASN A 125 -28.54 9.37 36.53
N ALA A 126 -29.69 8.73 36.24
CA ALA A 126 -30.80 8.77 37.15
C ALA A 126 -30.27 8.15 38.44
N THR A 127 -29.89 8.99 39.40
CA THR A 127 -29.73 8.57 40.78
C THR A 127 -31.08 7.99 41.16
N ILE A 128 -31.19 6.67 41.10
CA ILE A 128 -32.25 5.96 41.80
C ILE A 128 -31.88 6.20 43.26
N SER A 129 -32.42 7.26 43.84
CA SER A 129 -32.46 7.44 45.28
C SER A 129 -33.11 6.18 45.82
N ALA A 130 -32.34 5.42 46.61
CA ALA A 130 -32.90 4.34 47.41
C ALA A 130 -34.08 4.95 48.16
N ILE A 131 -35.28 4.49 47.82
CA ILE A 131 -36.46 4.74 48.62
C ILE A 131 -36.12 4.04 49.93
N ASN A 132 -35.91 4.82 50.99
CA ASN A 132 -35.75 4.25 52.31
C ASN A 132 -37.09 3.60 52.66
N ASP A 133 -37.16 2.27 52.59
CA ASP A 133 -38.29 1.45 53.07
C ASP A 133 -38.42 1.47 54.62
N ASP A 134 -37.95 2.53 55.28
CA ASP A 134 -37.86 2.63 56.75
C ASP A 134 -39.05 3.41 57.36
N ASP A 135 -40.06 3.79 56.57
CA ASP A 135 -41.22 4.57 57.02
C ASP A 135 -42.54 3.76 57.05
N LEU A 136 -42.45 2.42 57.20
CA LEU A 136 -43.63 1.55 57.35
C LEU A 136 -43.78 0.96 58.76
N ILE A 137 -43.60 1.76 59.81
CA ILE A 137 -44.23 1.49 61.11
C ILE A 137 -44.55 2.82 61.79
N GLU A 138 -45.82 3.20 61.85
CA GLU A 138 -46.48 3.63 63.11
C GLU A 138 -48.02 3.70 62.96
N GLU A 139 -48.66 2.96 63.88
CA GLU A 139 -50.09 2.80 64.29
C GLU A 139 -51.18 2.41 63.29
#